data_AF-A0A7S1DAP0-F1
#
_entry.id   AF-A0A7S1DAP0-F1
#
_cell.length_a   1.000
_cell.length_b   1.000
_cell.length_c   1.000
_cell.angle_alpha   90.00
_cell.angle_beta   90.00
_cell.angle_gamma   90.00
#
_symmetry.space_group_name_H-M   'P 1'
#
loop_
_entity.id
_entity.type
_entity.pdbx_description
1 polymer ?
#
loop_
_entity_poly.entity_id
_entity_poly.type
_entity_poly.pdbx_seq_one_letter_code
_entity_poly.pdbx_strand_id
1 'polypeptide(L)'
;IVHSPPKSMEERRGESSLCEGHIHFASLPGMADRTITISSAGKTFSATGWQVGWCIGPQHLISRIHRLLPYVQFCASTLVQEALARALPRADEPYESHPSYYHYLKEKYTAKRDLLAGALRSAGFAVPDYHRSAGGGFFIFARVGKEIRRSIPSDRVLVPNAAAPGGVARLDWALCQWMVEEKGVLCIPSSPFFSEKRCMEGASDEFVRVAFCKSDETIQAAATALWFGCDENQTAVEGADADVELQAMNITV
;
A
#
# COMPACT_ATOMS: atom_id res chain seq x y z
N ILE A 1 -9.60 2.09 -3.55
CA ILE A 1 -10.37 0.86 -3.87
C ILE A 1 -11.61 0.93 -3.02
N VAL A 2 -12.62 1.63 -3.52
CA VAL A 2 -13.77 2.01 -2.73
C VAL A 2 -14.99 1.84 -3.59
N HIS A 3 -15.97 1.09 -3.10
CA HIS A 3 -17.28 0.96 -3.75
C HIS A 3 -18.37 0.99 -2.71
N SER A 4 -19.37 1.83 -2.93
CA SER A 4 -20.72 1.65 -2.43
C SER A 4 -21.42 0.56 -3.27
N PRO A 5 -22.39 -0.20 -2.75
CA PRO A 5 -23.17 -1.12 -3.59
C PRO A 5 -23.86 -0.36 -4.74
N PRO A 6 -23.92 -0.92 -5.97
CA PRO A 6 -24.66 -0.29 -7.06
C PRO A 6 -26.14 -0.15 -6.70
N LYS A 7 -26.74 1.01 -7.02
CA LYS A 7 -28.08 1.38 -6.57
C LYS A 7 -29.20 0.78 -7.45
N SER A 8 -28.89 0.29 -8.66
CA SER A 8 -29.88 -0.35 -9.54
C SER A 8 -29.32 -1.56 -10.33
N MET A 9 -30.22 -2.45 -10.77
CA MET A 9 -29.89 -3.64 -11.56
C MET A 9 -29.42 -3.32 -12.99
N GLU A 10 -29.67 -2.11 -13.48
CA GLU A 10 -29.35 -1.67 -14.86
C GLU A 10 -27.90 -1.20 -15.03
N GLU A 11 -27.22 -0.78 -13.95
CA GLU A 11 -25.82 -0.31 -13.95
C GLU A 11 -24.77 -1.44 -14.01
N ARG A 12 -25.15 -2.65 -14.45
CA ARG A 12 -24.26 -3.82 -14.54
C ARG A 12 -23.35 -3.82 -15.78
N ARG A 13 -23.39 -2.81 -16.64
CA ARG A 13 -22.59 -2.78 -17.87
C ARG A 13 -21.23 -2.12 -17.67
N GLY A 14 -20.20 -2.96 -17.54
CA GLY A 14 -18.84 -2.69 -18.01
C GLY A 14 -17.91 -1.93 -17.08
N GLU A 15 -18.37 -0.88 -16.41
CA GLU A 15 -17.50 -0.01 -15.60
C GLU A 15 -18.25 0.46 -14.35
N SER A 16 -17.60 0.40 -13.18
CA SER A 16 -18.13 1.13 -12.03
C SER A 16 -17.97 2.62 -12.33
N SER A 17 -19.09 3.34 -12.54
CA SER A 17 -19.12 4.79 -12.78
C SER A 17 -18.38 5.60 -11.71
N LEU A 18 -18.18 5.03 -10.52
CA LEU A 18 -17.49 5.67 -9.39
C LEU A 18 -15.95 5.61 -9.46
N CYS A 19 -15.35 4.76 -10.32
CA CYS A 19 -13.90 4.60 -10.45
C CYS A 19 -13.53 4.15 -11.85
N GLU A 20 -13.36 5.11 -12.77
CA GLU A 20 -12.79 4.88 -14.10
C GLU A 20 -11.48 4.08 -13.98
N GLY A 21 -11.45 2.90 -14.61
CA GLY A 21 -10.32 1.95 -14.58
C GLY A 21 -10.42 0.77 -13.59
N HIS A 22 -11.43 0.70 -12.70
CA HIS A 22 -11.66 -0.48 -11.86
C HIS A 22 -12.78 -1.36 -12.40
N ILE A 23 -12.45 -2.59 -12.78
CA ILE A 23 -13.41 -3.59 -13.25
C ILE A 23 -13.67 -4.60 -12.14
N HIS A 24 -14.93 -4.74 -11.75
CA HIS A 24 -15.33 -5.82 -10.85
C HIS A 24 -15.20 -7.15 -11.57
N PHE A 25 -14.46 -8.11 -11.01
CA PHE A 25 -14.37 -9.44 -11.61
C PHE A 25 -15.75 -10.08 -11.83
N ALA A 26 -16.70 -9.81 -10.92
CA ALA A 26 -18.09 -10.26 -11.03
C ALA A 26 -18.88 -9.66 -12.21
N SER A 27 -18.47 -8.52 -12.78
CA SER A 27 -19.13 -7.93 -13.96
C SER A 27 -18.66 -8.55 -15.28
N LEU A 28 -17.61 -9.38 -15.25
CA LEU A 28 -17.15 -10.10 -16.43
C LEU A 28 -18.16 -11.19 -16.84
N PRO A 29 -18.29 -11.49 -18.15
CA PRO A 29 -19.21 -12.50 -18.64
C PRO A 29 -19.05 -13.85 -17.92
N GLY A 30 -20.15 -14.36 -17.36
CA GLY A 30 -20.20 -15.65 -16.65
C GLY A 30 -19.55 -15.67 -15.26
N MET A 31 -19.01 -14.54 -14.76
CA MET A 31 -18.30 -14.51 -13.47
C MET A 31 -19.20 -14.19 -12.27
N ALA A 32 -20.34 -13.54 -12.48
CA ALA A 32 -21.25 -13.12 -11.40
C ALA A 32 -21.67 -14.28 -10.48
N ASP A 33 -21.99 -15.45 -11.04
CA ASP A 33 -22.47 -16.61 -10.29
C ASP A 33 -21.35 -17.42 -9.61
N ARG A 34 -20.09 -16.99 -9.72
CA ARG A 34 -18.93 -17.68 -9.11
C ARG A 34 -17.95 -16.76 -8.39
N THR A 35 -18.37 -15.52 -8.15
CA THR A 35 -17.52 -14.49 -7.55
C THR A 35 -18.14 -13.99 -6.25
N ILE A 36 -17.31 -13.92 -5.20
CA ILE A 36 -17.60 -13.15 -4.00
C ILE A 36 -16.73 -11.89 -4.05
N THR A 37 -17.37 -10.72 -4.13
CA THR A 37 -16.71 -9.42 -4.03
C THR A 37 -16.64 -9.02 -2.57
N ILE A 38 -15.45 -8.67 -2.07
CA ILE A 38 -15.22 -8.27 -0.67
C ILE A 38 -14.80 -6.81 -0.62
N SER A 39 -15.38 -6.06 0.32
CA SER A 39 -15.10 -4.65 0.54
C SER A 39 -14.79 -4.37 2.02
N SER A 40 -14.00 -3.32 2.26
CA SER A 40 -13.60 -2.89 3.61
C SER A 40 -13.98 -1.44 3.85
N ALA A 41 -14.74 -1.18 4.92
CA ALA A 41 -15.04 0.17 5.39
C ALA A 41 -13.76 0.91 5.80
N GLY A 42 -12.87 0.22 6.51
CA GLY A 42 -11.68 0.85 7.06
C GLY A 42 -10.69 1.35 5.99
N LYS A 43 -10.62 0.67 4.85
CA LYS A 43 -9.82 1.13 3.70
C LYS A 43 -10.54 2.20 2.87
N THR A 44 -11.86 2.14 2.87
CA THR A 44 -12.74 3.08 2.18
C THR A 44 -12.71 4.45 2.82
N PHE A 45 -12.92 4.53 4.14
CA PHE A 45 -13.07 5.79 4.88
C PHE A 45 -11.86 6.16 5.72
N SER A 46 -10.69 5.55 5.44
CA SER A 46 -9.47 5.71 6.26
C SER A 46 -9.69 5.43 7.75
N ALA A 47 -10.65 4.56 8.07
CA ALA A 47 -11.10 4.26 9.44
C ALA A 47 -10.79 2.79 9.80
N THR A 48 -9.52 2.39 9.74
CA THR A 48 -9.11 0.98 9.89
C THR A 48 -9.55 0.33 11.20
N GLY A 49 -9.65 1.12 12.28
CA GLY A 49 -10.16 0.67 13.58
C GLY A 49 -11.65 0.33 13.61
N TRP A 50 -12.42 0.65 12.57
CA TRP A 50 -13.83 0.28 12.49
C TRP A 50 -14.04 -1.21 12.31
N GLN A 51 -13.06 -1.93 11.75
CA GLN A 51 -13.07 -3.40 11.58
C GLN A 51 -14.37 -3.97 10.97
N VAL A 52 -15.02 -3.21 10.08
CA VAL A 52 -16.21 -3.65 9.35
C VAL A 52 -15.93 -3.70 7.85
N GLY A 53 -16.55 -4.67 7.20
CA GLY A 53 -16.56 -4.87 5.76
C GLY A 53 -17.83 -5.61 5.36
N TRP A 54 -17.97 -5.89 4.07
CA TRP A 54 -19.09 -6.65 3.54
C TRP A 54 -18.63 -7.51 2.37
N CYS A 55 -19.43 -8.53 2.05
CA CYS A 55 -19.24 -9.34 0.87
C CYS A 55 -20.54 -9.39 0.06
N ILE A 56 -20.40 -9.41 -1.27
CA ILE A 56 -21.51 -9.45 -2.23
C ILE A 56 -21.23 -10.61 -3.17
N GLY A 57 -22.22 -11.47 -3.40
CA GLY A 57 -22.07 -12.63 -4.27
C GLY A 57 -23.40 -13.37 -4.44
N PRO A 58 -23.41 -14.45 -5.24
CA PRO A 58 -24.61 -15.24 -5.47
C PRO A 58 -25.04 -15.96 -4.18
N GLN A 59 -26.35 -16.13 -4.03
CA GLN A 59 -26.96 -16.67 -2.81
C GLN A 59 -26.37 -18.02 -2.39
N HIS A 60 -26.05 -18.89 -3.35
CA HIS A 60 -25.51 -20.23 -3.08
C HIS A 60 -24.08 -20.20 -2.49
N LEU A 61 -23.34 -19.09 -2.66
CA LEU A 61 -22.04 -18.86 -2.02
C LEU A 61 -22.21 -18.11 -0.69
N ILE A 62 -22.97 -17.01 -0.68
CA ILE A 62 -23.16 -16.16 0.51
C ILE A 62 -23.85 -16.91 1.65
N SER A 63 -24.83 -17.79 1.35
CA SER A 63 -25.53 -18.56 2.37
C SER A 63 -24.61 -19.44 3.23
N ARG A 64 -23.49 -19.92 2.67
CA ARG A 64 -22.50 -20.73 3.41
C ARG A 64 -21.70 -19.87 4.39
N ILE A 65 -21.30 -18.66 3.96
CA ILE A 65 -20.64 -17.68 4.83
C ILE A 65 -21.58 -17.27 5.96
N HIS A 66 -22.83 -16.93 5.62
CA HIS A 66 -23.82 -16.49 6.60
C HIS A 66 -24.10 -17.53 7.69
N ARG A 67 -24.13 -18.83 7.33
CA ARG A 67 -24.28 -19.94 8.30
C ARG A 67 -23.10 -20.07 9.27
N LEU A 68 -21.90 -19.66 8.85
CA LEU A 68 -20.69 -19.74 9.68
C LEU A 68 -20.56 -18.54 10.63
N LEU A 69 -21.04 -17.36 10.24
CA LEU A 69 -20.88 -16.10 10.99
C LEU A 69 -21.24 -16.20 12.49
N PRO A 70 -22.34 -16.86 12.90
CA PRO A 70 -22.68 -17.05 14.32
C PRO A 70 -21.57 -17.68 15.17
N TYR A 71 -20.73 -18.52 14.55
CA TYR A 71 -19.68 -19.28 15.23
C TYR A 71 -18.31 -18.60 15.21
N VAL A 72 -18.16 -17.51 14.46
CA VAL A 72 -16.88 -16.77 14.33
C VAL A 72 -16.95 -15.44 15.06
N GLN A 73 -17.98 -14.64 14.79
CA GLN A 73 -18.11 -13.27 15.34
C GLN A 73 -19.51 -12.96 15.87
N PHE A 74 -20.50 -13.78 15.51
CA PHE A 74 -21.92 -13.54 15.75
C PHE A 74 -22.49 -12.35 14.98
N CYS A 75 -22.06 -11.13 15.28
CA CYS A 75 -22.49 -9.92 14.58
C CYS A 75 -21.37 -8.87 14.46
N ALA A 76 -21.55 -7.92 13.54
CA ALA A 76 -20.72 -6.72 13.45
C ALA A 76 -21.24 -5.62 14.39
N SER A 77 -20.39 -4.64 14.71
CA SER A 77 -20.77 -3.49 15.54
C SER A 77 -21.96 -2.74 14.94
N THR A 78 -23.07 -2.66 15.68
CA THR A 78 -24.29 -1.93 15.26
C THR A 78 -24.00 -0.46 15.00
N LEU A 79 -23.20 0.18 15.86
CA LEU A 79 -22.83 1.60 15.71
C LEU A 79 -22.09 1.87 14.40
N VAL A 80 -21.15 0.97 14.05
CA VAL A 80 -20.38 1.09 12.80
C VAL A 80 -21.25 0.80 11.59
N GLN A 81 -22.17 -0.17 11.69
CA GLN A 81 -23.13 -0.46 10.62
C GLN A 81 -24.03 0.76 10.32
N GLU A 82 -24.55 1.42 11.36
CA GLU A 82 -25.33 2.65 11.24
C GLU A 82 -24.51 3.80 10.64
N ALA A 83 -23.27 3.97 11.07
CA ALA A 83 -22.38 4.98 10.50
C ALA A 83 -22.12 4.73 9.00
N LEU A 84 -21.90 3.47 8.61
CA LEU A 84 -21.67 3.09 7.21
C LEU A 84 -22.92 3.26 6.34
N ALA A 85 -24.09 2.91 6.85
CA ALA A 85 -25.36 3.11 6.14
C ALA A 85 -25.58 4.58 5.75
N ARG A 86 -25.07 5.52 6.55
CA ARG A 86 -25.11 6.96 6.27
C ARG A 86 -23.91 7.45 5.45
N ALA A 87 -22.73 6.91 5.70
CA ALA A 87 -21.50 7.36 5.04
C ALA A 87 -21.45 6.93 3.57
N LEU A 88 -21.91 5.73 3.24
CA LEU A 88 -21.84 5.19 1.87
C LEU A 88 -22.62 6.04 0.85
N PRO A 89 -23.89 6.45 1.08
CA PRO A 89 -24.59 7.35 0.17
C PRO A 89 -23.95 8.74 0.10
N ARG A 90 -23.53 9.29 1.26
CA ARG A 90 -22.91 10.62 1.33
C ARG A 90 -21.56 10.69 0.63
N ALA A 91 -20.85 9.57 0.54
CA ALA A 91 -19.57 9.51 -0.16
C ALA A 91 -19.72 9.66 -1.68
N ASP A 92 -20.93 9.42 -2.23
CA ASP A 92 -21.26 9.69 -3.63
C ASP A 92 -21.57 11.19 -3.87
N GLU A 93 -21.80 11.98 -2.82
CA GLU A 93 -22.11 13.42 -2.90
C GLU A 93 -20.84 14.26 -3.01
N PRO A 94 -20.92 15.51 -3.53
CA PRO A 94 -19.76 16.40 -3.65
C PRO A 94 -19.01 16.59 -2.32
N TYR A 95 -17.68 16.53 -2.38
CA TYR A 95 -16.81 16.59 -1.21
C TYR A 95 -15.53 17.40 -1.49
N GLU A 96 -15.22 18.40 -0.65
CA GLU A 96 -14.01 19.25 -0.77
C GLU A 96 -13.73 19.73 -2.22
N SER A 97 -14.74 20.27 -2.91
CA SER A 97 -14.66 20.71 -4.32
C SER A 97 -14.48 19.60 -5.37
N HIS A 98 -14.66 18.34 -5.00
CA HIS A 98 -14.64 17.19 -5.89
C HIS A 98 -16.06 16.65 -6.11
N PRO A 99 -16.31 15.93 -7.24
CA PRO A 99 -17.62 15.33 -7.51
C PRO A 99 -18.08 14.33 -6.44
N SER A 100 -17.13 13.67 -5.77
CA SER A 100 -17.40 12.71 -4.69
C SER A 100 -16.22 12.58 -3.74
N TYR A 101 -16.45 11.98 -2.57
CA TYR A 101 -15.37 11.62 -1.63
C TYR A 101 -14.32 10.70 -2.28
N TYR A 102 -14.75 9.82 -3.18
CA TYR A 102 -13.86 8.88 -3.87
C TYR A 102 -12.95 9.57 -4.87
N HIS A 103 -13.44 10.61 -5.58
CA HIS A 103 -12.60 11.44 -6.44
C HIS A 103 -11.54 12.19 -5.65
N TYR A 104 -11.93 12.81 -4.53
CA TYR A 104 -11.00 13.45 -3.60
C TYR A 104 -9.91 12.49 -3.14
N LEU A 105 -10.28 11.28 -2.69
CA LEU A 105 -9.29 10.29 -2.27
C LEU A 105 -8.38 9.86 -3.42
N LYS A 106 -8.92 9.62 -4.62
CA LYS A 106 -8.13 9.21 -5.79
C LYS A 106 -7.06 10.25 -6.09
N GLU A 107 -7.42 11.53 -6.16
CA GLU A 107 -6.49 12.62 -6.43
C GLU A 107 -5.43 12.75 -5.33
N LYS A 108 -5.87 12.83 -4.07
CA LYS A 108 -4.99 12.93 -2.88
C LYS A 108 -3.96 11.79 -2.83
N TYR A 109 -4.39 10.56 -3.02
CA TYR A 109 -3.49 9.40 -2.95
C TYR A 109 -2.63 9.23 -4.21
N THR A 110 -3.07 9.75 -5.36
CA THR A 110 -2.25 9.79 -6.57
C THR A 110 -1.06 10.72 -6.37
N ALA A 111 -1.29 11.93 -5.85
CA ALA A 111 -0.22 12.87 -5.53
C ALA A 111 0.81 12.28 -4.54
N LYS A 112 0.33 11.65 -3.46
CA LYS A 112 1.19 10.97 -2.47
C LYS A 112 2.00 9.82 -3.05
N ARG A 113 1.37 9.01 -3.91
CA ARG A 113 2.05 7.91 -4.63
C ARG A 113 3.16 8.48 -5.50
N ASP A 114 2.88 9.52 -6.28
CA ASP A 114 3.81 10.06 -7.26
C ASP A 114 5.01 10.73 -6.59
N LEU A 115 4.79 11.43 -5.46
CA LEU A 115 5.86 11.96 -4.62
C LEU A 115 6.81 10.85 -4.12
N LEU A 116 6.25 9.81 -3.48
CA LEU A 116 7.06 8.70 -2.96
C LEU A 116 7.73 7.89 -4.08
N ALA A 117 7.03 7.68 -5.19
CA ALA A 117 7.57 6.98 -6.36
C ALA A 117 8.73 7.75 -6.98
N GLY A 118 8.65 9.07 -7.06
CA GLY A 118 9.74 9.95 -7.50
C GLY A 118 10.96 9.80 -6.59
N ALA A 119 10.77 9.90 -5.28
CA ALA A 119 11.85 9.74 -4.30
C ALA A 119 12.53 8.36 -4.38
N LEU A 120 11.75 7.29 -4.49
CA LEU A 120 12.26 5.94 -4.67
C LEU A 120 13.09 5.80 -5.96
N ARG A 121 12.62 6.38 -7.07
CA ARG A 121 13.39 6.38 -8.33
C ARG A 121 14.71 7.11 -8.18
N SER A 122 14.71 8.29 -7.58
CA SER A 122 15.94 9.05 -7.31
C SER A 122 16.91 8.29 -6.41
N ALA A 123 16.39 7.51 -5.48
CA ALA A 123 17.16 6.63 -4.61
C ALA A 123 17.68 5.35 -5.31
N GLY A 124 17.33 5.12 -6.58
CA GLY A 124 17.79 3.98 -7.37
C GLY A 124 16.87 2.76 -7.35
N PHE A 125 15.65 2.87 -6.81
CA PHE A 125 14.64 1.82 -6.95
C PHE A 125 13.93 1.89 -8.30
N ALA A 126 13.61 0.73 -8.87
CA ALA A 126 12.67 0.62 -9.98
C ALA A 126 11.26 0.49 -9.42
N VAL A 127 10.38 1.44 -9.74
CA VAL A 127 8.96 1.43 -9.33
C VAL A 127 8.06 1.09 -10.53
N PRO A 128 6.82 0.60 -10.31
CA PRO A 128 5.89 0.32 -11.40
C PRO A 128 5.62 1.54 -12.30
N ASP A 129 5.37 1.28 -13.57
CA ASP A 129 4.91 2.28 -14.53
C ASP A 129 3.40 2.46 -14.39
N TYR A 130 3.00 3.50 -13.67
CA TYR A 130 1.60 3.81 -13.39
C TYR A 130 0.85 4.47 -14.57
N HIS A 131 1.54 4.79 -15.67
CA HIS A 131 0.89 5.17 -16.92
C HIS A 131 0.47 3.94 -17.72
N ARG A 132 1.23 2.83 -17.62
CA ARG A 132 0.97 1.57 -18.33
C ARG A 132 0.12 0.59 -17.54
N SER A 133 0.17 0.64 -16.22
CA SER A 133 -0.57 -0.27 -15.34
C SER A 133 -1.29 0.51 -14.26
N ALA A 134 -2.58 0.25 -14.09
CA ALA A 134 -3.34 0.85 -13.01
C ALA A 134 -2.73 0.42 -11.66
N GLY A 135 -2.34 1.41 -10.85
CA GLY A 135 -1.92 1.17 -9.47
C GLY A 135 -3.08 0.68 -8.62
N GLY A 136 -2.77 0.00 -7.52
CA GLY A 136 -3.76 -0.51 -6.58
C GLY A 136 -3.34 -0.31 -5.12
N GLY A 137 -4.32 -0.01 -4.26
CA GLY A 137 -4.10 0.18 -2.83
C GLY A 137 -3.30 1.45 -2.51
N PHE A 138 -2.61 1.43 -1.36
CA PHE A 138 -1.77 2.52 -0.88
C PHE A 138 -0.29 2.12 -0.80
N PHE A 139 0.13 1.21 -1.68
CA PHE A 139 1.45 0.59 -1.65
C PHE A 139 2.19 0.75 -2.97
N ILE A 140 3.51 0.86 -2.89
CA ILE A 140 4.42 0.72 -4.02
C ILE A 140 5.25 -0.53 -3.76
N PHE A 141 5.26 -1.43 -4.73
CA PHE A 141 6.15 -2.59 -4.73
C PHE A 141 7.38 -2.23 -5.55
N ALA A 142 8.44 -1.79 -4.87
CA ALA A 142 9.63 -1.24 -5.49
C ALA A 142 10.70 -2.32 -5.59
N ARG A 143 11.35 -2.41 -6.75
CA ARG A 143 12.47 -3.31 -6.98
C ARG A 143 13.79 -2.60 -6.72
N VAL A 144 14.67 -3.26 -6.01
CA VAL A 144 15.97 -2.75 -5.56
C VAL A 144 16.91 -2.59 -6.76
N GLY A 145 17.52 -1.42 -6.88
CA GLY A 145 18.57 -1.17 -7.89
C GLY A 145 19.90 -1.83 -7.53
N LYS A 146 20.79 -1.94 -8.53
CA LYS A 146 22.11 -2.54 -8.35
C LYS A 146 22.96 -1.83 -7.30
N GLU A 147 22.89 -0.50 -7.23
CA GLU A 147 23.70 0.28 -6.30
C GLU A 147 23.22 0.10 -4.85
N ILE A 148 21.91 0.15 -4.60
CA ILE A 148 21.34 -0.14 -3.26
C ILE A 148 21.76 -1.53 -2.79
N ARG A 149 21.72 -2.53 -3.69
CA ARG A 149 22.12 -3.90 -3.36
C ARG A 149 23.59 -4.00 -2.91
N ARG A 150 24.48 -3.16 -3.46
CA ARG A 150 25.90 -3.11 -3.07
C ARG A 150 26.11 -2.45 -1.70
N SER A 151 25.22 -1.55 -1.30
CA SER A 151 25.29 -0.87 -0.01
C SER A 151 24.91 -1.76 1.18
N ILE A 152 24.27 -2.91 0.92
CA ILE A 152 23.87 -3.86 1.97
C ILE A 152 25.10 -4.69 2.37
N PRO A 153 25.51 -4.68 3.66
CA PRO A 153 26.61 -5.51 4.15
C PRO A 153 26.36 -7.00 3.88
N SER A 154 27.35 -7.69 3.31
CA SER A 154 27.21 -9.11 2.93
C SER A 154 27.00 -10.04 4.11
N ASP A 155 27.48 -9.65 5.29
CA ASP A 155 27.31 -10.36 6.56
C ASP A 155 25.88 -10.27 7.13
N ARG A 156 24.99 -9.49 6.51
CA ARG A 156 23.56 -9.42 6.85
C ARG A 156 22.68 -10.28 5.96
N VAL A 157 23.21 -10.86 4.89
CA VAL A 157 22.45 -11.60 3.87
C VAL A 157 22.69 -13.10 4.02
N LEU A 158 21.61 -13.89 3.95
CA LEU A 158 21.60 -15.34 4.17
C LEU A 158 22.06 -15.77 5.57
N VAL A 159 21.80 -14.94 6.59
CA VAL A 159 22.08 -15.26 8.00
C VAL A 159 20.86 -15.77 8.75
N PRO A 160 21.03 -16.61 9.79
CA PRO A 160 19.91 -17.05 10.62
C PRO A 160 19.12 -15.88 11.22
N ASN A 161 17.80 -15.88 11.02
CA ASN A 161 16.89 -14.89 11.59
C ASN A 161 15.53 -15.54 11.86
N ALA A 162 15.17 -15.68 13.14
CA ALA A 162 13.94 -16.34 13.55
C ALA A 162 12.65 -15.62 13.11
N ALA A 163 12.72 -14.32 12.80
CA ALA A 163 11.58 -13.55 12.32
C ALA A 163 11.41 -13.65 10.79
N ALA A 164 12.46 -14.05 10.06
CA ALA A 164 12.40 -14.16 8.61
C ALA A 164 11.73 -15.46 8.15
N PRO A 165 10.97 -15.45 7.04
CA PRO A 165 10.43 -16.68 6.45
C PRO A 165 11.52 -17.71 6.17
N GLY A 166 11.33 -18.95 6.64
CA GLY A 166 12.32 -20.03 6.53
C GLY A 166 13.52 -19.88 7.48
N GLY A 167 13.46 -18.96 8.45
CA GLY A 167 14.50 -18.79 9.47
C GLY A 167 15.79 -18.15 8.99
N VAL A 168 15.80 -17.56 7.78
CA VAL A 168 16.99 -16.98 7.14
C VAL A 168 16.65 -15.59 6.59
N ALA A 169 17.45 -14.58 6.96
CA ALA A 169 17.34 -13.24 6.41
C ALA A 169 17.86 -13.20 4.96
N ARG A 170 16.95 -13.31 4.00
CA ARG A 170 17.24 -13.10 2.58
C ARG A 170 17.40 -11.61 2.26
N LEU A 171 17.72 -11.29 1.01
CA LEU A 171 18.08 -9.92 0.60
C LEU A 171 17.00 -8.88 0.94
N ASP A 172 15.73 -9.18 0.72
CA ASP A 172 14.61 -8.28 1.01
C ASP A 172 14.49 -7.99 2.52
N TRP A 173 14.70 -9.02 3.34
CA TRP A 173 14.68 -8.92 4.80
C TRP A 173 15.87 -8.10 5.32
N ALA A 174 17.08 -8.47 4.90
CA ALA A 174 18.31 -7.78 5.25
C ALA A 174 18.28 -6.31 4.83
N LEU A 175 17.77 -6.02 3.62
CA LEU A 175 17.58 -4.66 3.14
C LEU A 175 16.61 -3.87 4.02
N CYS A 176 15.46 -4.44 4.37
CA CYS A 176 14.49 -3.75 5.21
C CYS A 176 15.04 -3.43 6.61
N GLN A 177 15.81 -4.36 7.20
CA GLN A 177 16.50 -4.09 8.48
C GLN A 177 17.54 -2.98 8.33
N TRP A 178 18.39 -3.08 7.30
CA TRP A 178 19.42 -2.08 7.01
C TRP A 178 18.84 -0.68 6.75
N MET A 179 17.75 -0.56 5.98
CA MET A 179 17.12 0.74 5.73
C MET A 179 16.55 1.37 7.01
N VAL A 180 16.03 0.57 7.94
CA VAL A 180 15.57 1.09 9.23
C VAL A 180 16.75 1.59 10.05
N GLU A 181 17.81 0.80 10.15
CA GLU A 181 18.98 1.11 10.99
C GLU A 181 19.80 2.28 10.45
N GLU A 182 20.09 2.29 9.15
CA GLU A 182 21.00 3.28 8.54
C GLU A 182 20.28 4.53 8.02
N LYS A 183 19.01 4.38 7.62
CA LYS A 183 18.25 5.48 6.99
C LYS A 183 17.03 5.92 7.81
N GLY A 184 16.64 5.19 8.85
CA GLY A 184 15.40 5.48 9.58
C GLY A 184 14.14 5.27 8.74
N VAL A 185 14.22 4.52 7.63
CA VAL A 185 13.09 4.29 6.72
C VAL A 185 12.60 2.86 6.85
N LEU A 186 11.40 2.70 7.41
CA LEU A 186 10.75 1.39 7.52
C LEU A 186 10.02 1.01 6.24
N CYS A 187 10.46 -0.09 5.65
CA CYS A 187 9.80 -0.77 4.55
C CYS A 187 9.40 -2.19 4.98
N ILE A 188 8.50 -2.81 4.21
CA ILE A 188 8.09 -4.19 4.46
C ILE A 188 8.83 -5.12 3.50
N PRO A 189 9.50 -6.18 3.99
CA PRO A 189 10.13 -7.18 3.13
C PRO A 189 9.07 -7.88 2.29
N SER A 190 9.43 -8.33 1.11
CA SER A 190 8.49 -8.93 0.17
C SER A 190 8.23 -10.40 0.44
N SER A 191 9.17 -11.12 1.03
CA SER A 191 9.11 -12.56 1.30
C SER A 191 7.83 -13.04 2.00
N PRO A 192 7.20 -12.30 2.94
CA PRO A 192 5.90 -12.71 3.50
C PRO A 192 4.74 -12.73 2.50
N PHE A 193 4.89 -12.13 1.31
CA PHE A 193 3.89 -12.13 0.24
C PHE A 193 4.12 -13.23 -0.80
N PHE A 194 5.15 -14.06 -0.63
CA PHE A 194 5.47 -15.16 -1.52
C PHE A 194 5.37 -16.50 -0.76
N SER A 195 5.05 -17.58 -1.48
CA SER A 195 5.15 -18.91 -0.91
C SER A 195 6.61 -19.23 -0.57
N GLU A 196 6.86 -20.00 0.48
CA GLU A 196 8.19 -20.40 0.93
C GLU A 196 9.09 -20.92 -0.21
N LYS A 197 8.56 -21.80 -1.07
CA LYS A 197 9.28 -22.31 -2.25
C LYS A 197 9.81 -21.18 -3.15
N ARG A 198 8.97 -20.19 -3.44
CA ARG A 198 9.34 -19.04 -4.29
C ARG A 198 10.34 -18.12 -3.60
N CYS A 199 10.27 -17.98 -2.27
CA CYS A 199 11.29 -17.28 -1.49
C CYS A 199 12.64 -17.99 -1.59
N MET A 200 12.67 -19.32 -1.45
CA MET A 200 13.91 -20.11 -1.57
C MET A 200 14.56 -19.97 -2.96
N GLU A 201 13.73 -19.90 -4.01
CA GLU A 201 14.15 -19.62 -5.40
C GLU A 201 14.59 -18.15 -5.63
N GLY A 202 14.47 -17.27 -4.63
CA GLY A 202 14.87 -15.87 -4.69
C GLY A 202 13.89 -14.93 -5.39
N ALA A 203 12.63 -15.34 -5.59
CA ALA A 203 11.64 -14.54 -6.32
C ALA A 203 11.24 -13.23 -5.61
N SER A 204 11.41 -13.17 -4.29
CA SER A 204 11.10 -12.01 -3.44
C SER A 204 12.31 -11.09 -3.23
N ASP A 205 13.53 -11.61 -3.28
CA ASP A 205 14.76 -10.99 -2.78
C ASP A 205 14.98 -9.53 -3.19
N GLU A 206 14.57 -9.15 -4.40
CA GLU A 206 14.81 -7.82 -4.95
C GLU A 206 13.67 -6.83 -4.70
N PHE A 207 12.65 -7.16 -3.90
CA PHE A 207 11.48 -6.30 -3.74
C PHE A 207 11.26 -5.87 -2.30
N VAL A 208 10.84 -4.61 -2.15
CA VAL A 208 10.33 -4.05 -0.90
C VAL A 208 8.96 -3.43 -1.15
N ARG A 209 8.11 -3.46 -0.13
CA ARG A 209 6.81 -2.80 -0.16
C ARG A 209 6.83 -1.58 0.75
N VAL A 210 6.54 -0.41 0.17
CA VAL A 210 6.35 0.85 0.92
C VAL A 210 4.89 1.28 0.88
N ALA A 211 4.47 2.07 1.87
CA ALA A 211 3.11 2.59 1.94
C ALA A 211 3.11 4.12 1.88
N PHE A 212 2.27 4.69 1.01
CA PHE A 212 2.11 6.15 0.87
C PHE A 212 0.83 6.67 1.55
N CYS A 213 0.14 5.84 2.34
CA CYS A 213 -0.94 6.30 3.22
C CYS A 213 -0.41 6.93 4.51
N LYS A 214 0.33 8.02 4.35
CA LYS A 214 0.97 8.81 5.40
C LYS A 214 0.72 10.30 5.17
N SER A 215 1.09 11.13 6.15
CA SER A 215 1.08 12.59 5.98
C SER A 215 2.10 12.99 4.90
N ASP A 216 1.93 14.17 4.30
CA ASP A 216 2.85 14.65 3.28
C ASP A 216 4.24 14.90 3.87
N GLU A 217 4.31 15.39 5.12
CA GLU A 217 5.55 15.59 5.88
C GLU A 217 6.29 14.27 6.09
N THR A 218 5.56 13.18 6.38
CA THR A 218 6.16 11.85 6.55
C THR A 218 6.76 11.35 5.23
N ILE A 219 6.05 11.56 4.11
CA ILE A 219 6.54 11.15 2.79
C ILE A 219 7.76 11.98 2.39
N GLN A 220 7.75 13.29 2.68
CA GLN A 220 8.87 14.17 2.41
C GLN A 220 10.11 13.81 3.26
N ALA A 221 9.92 13.52 4.55
CA ALA A 221 11.01 13.05 5.42
C ALA A 221 11.61 11.73 4.92
N ALA A 222 10.77 10.78 4.51
CA ALA A 222 11.23 9.54 3.89
C ALA A 222 11.97 9.81 2.56
N ALA A 223 11.51 10.76 1.75
CA ALA A 223 12.17 11.13 0.50
C ALA A 223 13.58 11.69 0.72
N THR A 224 13.74 12.55 1.73
CA THR A 224 15.05 13.09 2.13
C THR A 224 15.97 11.97 2.65
N ALA A 225 15.46 11.07 3.49
CA ALA A 225 16.25 9.98 4.06
C ALA A 225 16.68 8.92 3.03
N LEU A 226 15.86 8.71 1.98
CA LEU A 226 16.17 7.81 0.86
C LEU A 226 17.25 8.35 -0.07
N TRP A 227 17.65 9.62 0.05
CA TRP A 227 18.70 10.19 -0.77
C TRP A 227 20.04 9.51 -0.48
N PHE A 228 20.47 8.63 -1.39
CA PHE A 228 21.82 8.13 -1.45
C PHE A 228 22.63 9.17 -2.24
N GLY A 229 23.24 10.14 -1.56
CA GLY A 229 24.13 11.07 -2.24
C GLY A 229 25.15 10.30 -3.08
N CYS A 230 25.32 10.70 -4.35
CA CYS A 230 26.65 10.58 -4.93
C CYS A 230 27.61 11.30 -3.98
N ASP A 231 28.75 10.70 -3.68
CA ASP A 231 29.82 11.29 -2.86
C ASP A 231 29.91 12.82 -3.01
N GLU A 232 29.88 13.53 -1.90
CA GLU A 232 30.22 14.97 -1.83
C GLU A 232 31.67 15.26 -2.30
N ASN A 233 32.47 14.23 -2.59
CA ASN A 233 33.85 14.35 -3.07
C ASN A 233 34.02 14.61 -4.58
N GLN A 234 32.95 14.89 -5.34
CA GLN A 234 33.08 15.31 -6.76
C GLN A 234 32.66 16.75 -7.08
N THR A 235 32.28 17.55 -6.09
CA THR A 235 32.03 18.98 -6.26
C THR A 235 32.68 19.80 -5.14
N ALA A 236 33.98 19.59 -4.92
CA ALA A 236 34.82 20.57 -4.23
C ALA A 236 35.44 21.52 -5.26
N VAL A 237 34.63 22.41 -5.84
CA VAL A 237 35.09 23.69 -6.39
C VAL A 237 34.07 24.76 -6.03
N GLU A 238 34.49 25.61 -5.09
CA GLU A 238 34.02 26.97 -4.81
C GLU A 238 32.65 27.19 -4.13
N GLY A 239 32.70 27.46 -2.81
CA GLY A 239 32.18 28.74 -2.32
C GLY A 239 31.08 28.74 -1.24
N ALA A 240 31.52 29.05 -0.01
CA ALA A 240 30.84 29.83 1.04
C ALA A 240 29.71 29.20 1.91
N ASP A 241 30.11 28.94 3.16
CA ASP A 241 29.42 29.13 4.45
C ASP A 241 27.89 29.30 4.49
N ALA A 242 27.24 28.36 5.16
CA ALA A 242 26.16 28.65 6.10
C ALA A 242 26.05 27.55 7.16
N ASP A 243 26.47 27.86 8.37
CA ASP A 243 26.18 27.09 9.59
C ASP A 243 24.66 26.92 9.78
N VAL A 244 24.21 25.68 9.91
CA VAL A 244 22.92 25.36 10.55
C VAL A 244 23.11 24.12 11.43
N GLU A 245 23.05 24.35 12.74
CA GLU A 245 23.00 23.33 13.78
C GLU A 245 21.84 22.35 13.57
N LEU A 246 22.17 21.07 13.37
CA LEU A 246 21.23 19.95 13.44
C LEU A 246 21.01 19.59 14.91
N GLN A 247 19.92 20.10 15.50
CA GLN A 247 19.40 19.55 16.75
C GLN A 247 18.74 18.20 16.49
N ALA A 248 19.35 17.14 17.04
CA ALA A 248 18.78 15.82 17.13
C ALA A 248 17.52 15.83 18.03
N MET A 249 16.34 15.72 17.44
CA MET A 249 15.11 15.36 18.17
C MET A 249 14.95 13.84 18.18
N ASN A 250 15.36 13.23 19.30
CA ASN A 250 14.91 11.91 19.70
C ASN A 250 13.38 11.95 19.87
N ILE A 251 12.65 11.15 19.09
CA ILE A 251 11.26 10.81 19.41
C ILE A 251 11.14 9.30 19.46
N THR A 252 10.98 8.81 20.69
CA THR A 252 10.60 7.44 21.04
C THR A 252 9.13 7.44 21.46
N VAL A 253 8.43 6.37 21.06
CA VAL A 253 7.03 5.94 21.33
C VAL A 253 5.95 6.51 20.43
#